data_AF-A0A7W0UUH9-F1
#
_entry.id   AF-A0A7W0UUH9-F1
#
_cell.length_a   1.000
_cell.length_b   1.000
_cell.length_c   1.000
_cell.angle_alpha   90.00
_cell.angle_beta   90.00
_cell.angle_gamma   90.00
#
_symmetry.space_group_name_H-M   'P 1'
#
loop_
_entity.id
_entity.type
_entity.pdbx_description
1 polymer ?
#
loop_
_entity_poly.entity_id
_entity_poly.type
_entity_poly.pdbx_seq_one_letter_code
_entity_poly.pdbx_strand_id
1 'polypeptide(L)'
;MKPKVVISSCLLLLVLQVRVANAQEQSSSVFADSLKTIAGELKIIALNESCKFTVTLNDKVVLRTDCEDESNVWSSTPIPIIHTFYKSGGVQPFGEVVLLQMNMLGNACNGGPLLFLGLKEDKTFSLSESIDFCGGASPVVTWSDSKVTVLIPGGPPNRGTVYILP
;
A
#
# COMPACT_ATOMS: atom_id res chain seq x y z
N MET A 1 -67.47 34.72 -44.69
CA MET A 1 -66.39 34.57 -43.69
C MET A 1 -66.86 33.63 -42.60
N LYS A 2 -66.19 32.49 -42.38
CA LYS A 2 -66.54 31.49 -41.34
C LYS A 2 -65.65 31.70 -40.11
N PRO A 3 -66.18 31.71 -38.88
CA PRO A 3 -65.34 31.81 -37.69
C PRO A 3 -64.76 30.44 -37.31
N LYS A 4 -63.47 30.43 -36.93
CA LYS A 4 -62.74 29.27 -36.41
C LYS A 4 -62.81 29.26 -34.89
N VAL A 5 -63.22 28.12 -34.33
CA VAL A 5 -63.24 27.79 -32.90
C VAL A 5 -61.83 27.43 -32.45
N VAL A 6 -61.39 27.94 -31.29
CA VAL A 6 -60.13 27.56 -30.63
C VAL A 6 -60.49 26.81 -29.35
N ILE A 7 -60.13 25.52 -29.29
CA ILE A 7 -60.30 24.65 -28.12
C ILE A 7 -59.01 24.76 -27.29
N SER A 8 -59.14 25.29 -26.07
CA SER A 8 -58.08 25.41 -25.08
C SER A 8 -57.93 24.07 -24.34
N SER A 9 -56.81 23.37 -24.58
CA SER A 9 -56.50 22.10 -23.95
C SER A 9 -55.55 22.34 -22.77
N CYS A 10 -56.08 22.15 -21.55
CA CYS A 10 -55.35 22.31 -20.30
C CYS A 10 -54.50 21.06 -20.06
N LEU A 11 -53.19 21.19 -20.25
CA LEU A 11 -52.22 20.11 -20.10
C LEU A 11 -51.81 19.97 -18.63
N LEU A 12 -52.25 18.88 -17.99
CA LEU A 12 -51.93 18.53 -16.61
C LEU A 12 -50.50 17.95 -16.53
N LEU A 13 -49.56 18.67 -15.90
CA LEU A 13 -48.19 18.19 -15.68
C LEU A 13 -48.12 17.35 -14.40
N LEU A 14 -47.89 16.04 -14.55
CA LEU A 14 -47.60 15.12 -13.46
C LEU A 14 -46.08 15.09 -13.24
N VAL A 15 -45.59 15.67 -12.14
CA VAL A 15 -44.15 15.66 -11.82
C VAL A 15 -43.79 14.36 -11.11
N LEU A 16 -43.13 13.44 -11.82
CA LEU A 16 -42.51 12.25 -11.25
C LEU A 16 -41.23 12.65 -10.48
N GLN A 17 -41.26 12.58 -9.15
CA GLN A 17 -40.08 12.74 -8.30
C GLN A 17 -39.32 11.40 -8.22
N VAL A 18 -38.34 11.20 -9.09
CA VAL A 18 -37.40 10.07 -8.99
C VAL A 18 -36.45 10.35 -7.83
N ARG A 19 -36.66 9.68 -6.69
CA ARG A 19 -35.67 9.66 -5.61
C ARG A 19 -34.53 8.73 -6.01
N VAL A 20 -33.42 9.30 -6.45
CA VAL A 20 -32.17 8.56 -6.62
C VAL A 20 -31.60 8.32 -5.21
N ALA A 21 -31.76 7.11 -4.70
CA ALA A 21 -31.07 6.67 -3.49
C ALA A 21 -29.61 6.38 -3.86
N ASN A 22 -28.73 7.36 -3.65
CA ASN A 22 -27.29 7.12 -3.67
C ASN A 22 -26.93 6.30 -2.41
N ALA A 23 -26.82 4.98 -2.57
CA ALA A 23 -26.09 4.14 -1.63
C ALA A 23 -24.60 4.44 -1.82
N GLN A 24 -24.08 5.38 -1.04
CA GLN A 24 -22.65 5.61 -0.97
C GLN A 24 -22.08 4.49 -0.09
N GLU A 25 -21.52 3.45 -0.71
CA GLU A 25 -20.68 2.46 -0.02
C GLU A 25 -19.51 3.21 0.62
N GLN A 26 -19.66 3.48 1.92
CA GLN A 26 -18.62 4.08 2.72
C GLN A 26 -17.58 2.99 3.03
N SER A 27 -16.71 2.72 2.05
CA SER A 27 -15.53 1.90 2.27
C SER A 27 -14.63 2.60 3.29
N SER A 28 -14.65 2.11 4.53
CA SER A 28 -13.84 2.64 5.63
C SER A 28 -12.38 2.23 5.45
N SER A 29 -11.62 2.99 4.66
CA SER A 29 -10.17 2.84 4.68
C SER A 29 -9.63 3.24 6.06
N VAL A 30 -8.90 2.32 6.69
CA VAL A 30 -8.24 2.59 7.97
C VAL A 30 -6.79 2.92 7.66
N PHE A 31 -6.36 4.09 8.11
CA PHE A 31 -4.98 4.51 7.99
C PHE A 31 -4.11 3.62 8.89
N ALA A 32 -3.15 2.90 8.29
CA ALA A 32 -2.30 1.96 9.02
C ALA A 32 -1.00 2.61 9.50
N ASP A 33 -0.32 3.38 8.64
CA ASP A 33 0.98 4.00 8.95
C ASP A 33 1.33 5.13 7.97
N SER A 34 2.26 6.02 8.34
CA SER A 34 2.89 6.96 7.39
C SER A 34 4.29 7.42 7.79
N LEU A 35 5.02 7.89 6.77
CA LEU A 35 6.36 8.45 6.92
C LEU A 35 6.56 9.64 5.97
N LYS A 36 7.09 10.74 6.51
CA LYS A 36 7.61 11.84 5.69
C LYS A 36 9.00 11.48 5.17
N THR A 37 9.14 11.40 3.86
CA THR A 37 10.36 11.01 3.14
C THR A 37 10.88 12.15 2.26
N ILE A 38 12.08 12.00 1.69
CA ILE A 38 12.62 12.94 0.68
C ILE A 38 11.76 13.02 -0.59
N ALA A 39 11.05 11.94 -0.93
CA ALA A 39 10.24 11.86 -2.13
C ALA A 39 8.77 12.28 -1.88
N GLY A 40 8.38 12.50 -0.62
CA GLY A 40 7.01 12.85 -0.25
C GLY A 40 6.47 12.14 0.98
N GLU A 41 5.15 12.18 1.13
CA GLU A 41 4.45 11.43 2.18
C GLU A 41 4.17 10.00 1.70
N LEU A 42 4.79 9.02 2.37
CA LEU A 42 4.49 7.60 2.22
C LEU A 42 3.33 7.25 3.16
N LYS A 43 2.29 6.59 2.66
CA LYS A 43 1.13 6.15 3.44
C LYS A 43 0.86 4.68 3.21
N ILE A 44 0.51 3.97 4.27
CA ILE A 44 -0.06 2.62 4.21
C ILE A 44 -1.52 2.72 4.59
N ILE A 45 -2.39 2.33 3.65
CA ILE A 45 -3.83 2.40 3.79
C ILE A 45 -4.35 0.97 3.83
N ALA A 46 -4.83 0.53 5.00
CA ALA A 46 -5.55 -0.71 5.13
C ALA A 46 -6.98 -0.53 4.59
N LEU A 47 -7.42 -1.51 3.82
CA LEU A 47 -8.80 -1.58 3.35
C LEU A 47 -9.57 -2.57 4.25
N ASN A 48 -10.87 -2.71 4.04
CA ASN A 48 -11.78 -3.44 4.94
C ASN A 48 -11.40 -4.92 5.19
N GLU A 49 -10.48 -5.49 4.42
CA GLU A 49 -9.98 -6.86 4.52
C GLU A 49 -8.49 -6.88 4.87
N SER A 50 -8.06 -7.83 5.70
CA SER A 50 -6.68 -7.91 6.22
C SER A 50 -5.60 -8.13 5.17
N CYS A 51 -5.98 -8.58 3.96
CA CYS A 51 -5.09 -8.76 2.80
C CYS A 51 -5.24 -7.65 1.74
N LYS A 52 -6.12 -6.65 1.94
CA LYS A 52 -6.27 -5.51 1.03
C LYS A 52 -5.59 -4.28 1.61
N PHE A 53 -4.55 -3.81 0.93
CA PHE A 53 -3.91 -2.55 1.28
C PHE A 53 -3.41 -1.81 0.04
N THR A 54 -3.16 -0.52 0.22
CA THR A 54 -2.45 0.31 -0.75
C THR A 54 -1.35 1.06 -0.04
N VAL A 55 -0.13 0.97 -0.57
CA VAL A 55 0.99 1.83 -0.21
C VAL A 55 1.06 2.94 -1.26
N THR A 56 0.99 4.20 -0.81
CA THR A 56 1.07 5.36 -1.70
C THR A 56 2.21 6.29 -1.32
N LEU A 57 2.79 6.96 -2.32
CA LEU A 57 3.79 8.02 -2.16
C LEU A 57 3.29 9.27 -2.88
N ASN A 58 2.92 10.32 -2.14
CA ASN A 58 2.20 11.49 -2.69
C ASN A 58 1.03 11.07 -3.59
N ASP A 59 0.18 10.18 -3.08
CA ASP A 59 -1.02 9.66 -3.77
C ASP A 59 -0.74 8.80 -5.02
N LYS A 60 0.53 8.59 -5.41
CA LYS A 60 0.91 7.56 -6.40
C LYS A 60 0.96 6.19 -5.74
N VAL A 61 0.30 5.20 -6.34
CA VAL A 61 0.36 3.81 -5.87
C VAL A 61 1.76 3.25 -6.09
N VAL A 62 2.39 2.79 -5.00
CA VAL A 62 3.68 2.08 -5.00
C VAL A 62 3.44 0.58 -5.00
N LEU A 63 2.53 0.12 -4.14
CA LEU A 63 2.15 -1.28 -4.00
C LEU A 63 0.66 -1.34 -3.70
N ARG A 64 -0.05 -2.27 -4.32
CA ARG A 64 -1.45 -2.57 -4.03
C ARG A 64 -1.64 -4.06 -3.99
N THR A 65 -2.48 -4.50 -3.07
CA THR A 65 -2.95 -5.89 -2.99
C THR A 65 -4.45 -5.94 -3.16
N ASP A 66 -4.90 -7.05 -3.72
CA ASP A 66 -6.30 -7.40 -3.80
C ASP A 66 -6.40 -8.89 -3.42
N CYS A 67 -7.30 -9.24 -2.50
CA CYS A 67 -7.38 -10.61 -1.97
C CYS A 67 -7.82 -11.63 -3.02
N GLU A 68 -8.44 -11.16 -4.11
CA GLU A 68 -8.99 -12.00 -5.17
C GLU A 68 -8.08 -12.06 -6.41
N ASP A 69 -6.99 -11.30 -6.43
CA ASP A 69 -6.07 -11.28 -7.55
C ASP A 69 -5.00 -12.37 -7.40
N GLU A 70 -5.36 -13.62 -7.71
CA GLU A 70 -4.43 -14.75 -7.66
C GLU A 70 -3.20 -14.59 -8.58
N SER A 71 -3.23 -13.64 -9.53
CA SER A 71 -2.06 -13.32 -10.37
C SER A 71 -1.04 -12.44 -9.65
N ASN A 72 -1.47 -11.78 -8.57
CA ASN A 72 -0.62 -10.99 -7.70
C ASN A 72 -0.04 -11.88 -6.61
N VAL A 73 1.30 -12.01 -6.58
CA VAL A 73 2.05 -12.73 -5.53
C VAL A 73 1.77 -12.20 -4.12
N TRP A 74 1.16 -11.02 -4.01
CA TRP A 74 0.80 -10.34 -2.77
C TRP A 74 -0.66 -10.54 -2.33
N SER A 75 -1.49 -11.27 -3.09
CA SER A 75 -2.95 -11.41 -2.83
C SER A 75 -3.31 -11.97 -1.46
N SER A 76 -2.44 -12.80 -0.87
CA SER A 76 -2.64 -13.36 0.47
C SER A 76 -1.76 -12.71 1.54
N THR A 77 -1.04 -11.64 1.19
CA THR A 77 -0.10 -11.00 2.13
C THR A 77 -0.79 -9.98 3.03
N PRO A 78 -0.46 -9.98 4.33
CA PRO A 78 -1.06 -9.04 5.27
C PRO A 78 -0.51 -7.63 5.08
N ILE A 79 -1.22 -6.65 5.64
CA ILE A 79 -0.85 -5.23 5.58
C ILE A 79 0.60 -5.02 6.09
N PRO A 80 1.47 -4.34 5.33
CA PRO A 80 2.83 -4.04 5.76
C PRO A 80 2.85 -2.96 6.84
N ILE A 81 3.96 -2.93 7.58
CA ILE A 81 4.35 -1.84 8.48
C ILE A 81 5.66 -1.21 7.98
N ILE A 82 5.91 0.04 8.37
CA ILE A 82 7.22 0.66 8.19
C ILE A 82 8.15 0.13 9.28
N HIS A 83 9.04 -0.81 8.93
CA HIS A 83 9.93 -1.44 9.89
C HIS A 83 11.05 -0.49 10.34
N THR A 84 11.71 0.17 9.39
CA THR A 84 12.75 1.18 9.62
C THR A 84 13.04 1.93 8.32
N PHE A 85 13.85 2.99 8.38
CA PHE A 85 14.30 3.75 7.21
C PHE A 85 15.70 4.33 7.42
N TYR A 86 16.35 4.73 6.32
CA TYR A 86 17.67 5.37 6.33
C TYR A 86 17.72 6.58 5.40
N LYS A 87 18.12 7.74 5.95
CA LYS A 87 18.14 9.05 5.27
C LYS A 87 19.55 9.65 5.06
N SER A 88 20.53 9.29 5.88
CA SER A 88 21.82 9.99 5.92
C SER A 88 22.73 9.55 4.78
N GLY A 89 22.65 10.20 3.62
CA GLY A 89 23.44 9.85 2.42
C GLY A 89 22.80 8.76 1.54
N GLY A 90 21.76 8.10 2.06
CA GLY A 90 20.99 7.06 1.38
C GLY A 90 21.84 5.84 1.02
N VAL A 91 21.30 4.94 0.21
CA VAL A 91 22.06 3.85 -0.42
C VAL A 91 22.08 4.20 -1.89
N GLN A 92 23.23 4.63 -2.43
CA GLN A 92 23.27 5.14 -3.80
C GLN A 92 22.72 4.10 -4.78
N PRO A 93 21.81 4.49 -5.70
CA PRO A 93 21.48 5.85 -6.14
C PRO A 93 20.28 6.50 -5.41
N PHE A 94 19.84 5.93 -4.29
CA PHE A 94 18.71 6.43 -3.50
C PHE A 94 19.20 7.39 -2.41
N GLY A 95 18.46 8.49 -2.20
CA GLY A 95 18.72 9.43 -1.11
C GLY A 95 18.07 8.99 0.21
N GLU A 96 17.07 8.12 0.15
CA GLU A 96 16.41 7.50 1.29
C GLU A 96 15.97 6.08 0.93
N VAL A 97 16.06 5.16 1.88
CA VAL A 97 15.55 3.80 1.72
C VAL A 97 14.64 3.46 2.89
N VAL A 98 13.46 2.93 2.59
CA VAL A 98 12.47 2.48 3.58
C VAL A 98 12.38 0.96 3.52
N LEU A 99 12.44 0.31 4.68
CA LEU A 99 12.18 -1.12 4.81
C LEU A 99 10.73 -1.33 5.27
N LEU A 100 9.95 -1.99 4.41
CA LEU A 100 8.60 -2.45 4.71
C LEU A 100 8.65 -3.91 5.14
N GLN A 101 7.86 -4.27 6.14
CA GLN A 101 7.70 -5.65 6.59
C GLN A 101 6.23 -6.02 6.62
N MET A 102 5.87 -7.12 5.97
CA MET A 102 4.50 -7.65 6.01
C MET A 102 4.16 -8.16 7.42
N ASN A 103 3.00 -7.77 7.95
CA ASN A 103 2.60 -8.11 9.31
C ASN A 103 1.92 -9.50 9.40
N MET A 104 2.71 -10.57 9.55
CA MET A 104 2.15 -11.93 9.66
C MET A 104 1.41 -12.13 10.99
N LEU A 105 0.16 -12.58 10.90
CA LEU A 105 -0.66 -12.97 12.04
C LEU A 105 -0.41 -14.46 12.35
N GLY A 106 0.41 -14.75 13.37
CA GLY A 106 0.61 -16.12 13.84
C GLY A 106 1.80 -16.31 14.78
N ASN A 107 1.74 -17.35 15.61
CA ASN A 107 2.81 -17.71 16.55
C ASN A 107 4.03 -18.39 15.89
N ALA A 108 3.91 -18.83 14.64
CA ALA A 108 4.96 -19.54 13.91
C ALA A 108 5.89 -18.59 13.11
N CYS A 109 5.40 -17.41 12.71
CA CYS A 109 6.18 -16.43 11.98
C CYS A 109 6.02 -15.02 12.56
N ASN A 110 6.95 -14.61 13.43
CA ASN A 110 7.03 -13.25 14.02
C ASN A 110 7.56 -12.19 13.03
N GLY A 111 7.17 -12.31 11.77
CA GLY A 111 7.62 -11.45 10.68
C GLY A 111 7.21 -12.05 9.34
N GLY A 112 6.76 -11.20 8.42
CA GLY A 112 6.51 -11.54 7.03
C GLY A 112 7.58 -11.01 6.09
N PRO A 113 7.39 -11.20 4.78
CA PRO A 113 8.29 -10.73 3.74
C PRO A 113 8.76 -9.29 3.94
N LEU A 114 10.03 -9.07 3.63
CA LEU A 114 10.68 -7.77 3.68
C LEU A 114 10.79 -7.18 2.28
N LEU A 115 10.48 -5.89 2.14
CA LEU A 115 10.65 -5.14 0.88
C LEU A 115 11.38 -3.82 1.13
N PHE A 116 12.28 -3.47 0.22
CA PHE A 116 12.95 -2.18 0.21
C PHE A 116 12.29 -1.25 -0.80
N LEU A 117 11.97 -0.05 -0.34
CA LEU A 117 11.53 1.06 -1.18
C LEU A 117 12.66 2.10 -1.22
N GLY A 118 13.39 2.14 -2.33
CA GLY A 118 14.40 3.15 -2.61
C GLY A 118 13.75 4.41 -3.17
N LEU A 119 14.08 5.57 -2.58
CA LEU A 119 13.51 6.87 -2.90
C LEU A 119 14.59 7.82 -3.39
N LYS A 120 14.27 8.62 -4.40
CA LYS A 120 15.16 9.65 -4.96
C LYS A 120 14.60 11.05 -4.72
N GLU A 121 15.48 12.05 -4.70
CA GLU A 121 15.09 13.46 -4.52
C GLU A 121 14.18 14.00 -5.63
N ASP A 122 14.28 13.43 -6.84
CA ASP A 122 13.40 13.73 -7.97
C ASP A 122 11.98 13.13 -7.84
N LYS A 123 11.66 12.55 -6.67
CA LYS A 123 10.40 11.90 -6.33
C LYS A 123 10.12 10.61 -7.10
N THR A 124 11.11 10.06 -7.79
CA THR A 124 11.03 8.69 -8.32
C THR A 124 11.37 7.67 -7.25
N PHE A 125 10.94 6.42 -7.48
CA PHE A 125 11.13 5.32 -6.53
C PHE A 125 11.43 4.02 -7.25
N SER A 126 11.98 3.05 -6.50
CA SER A 126 12.17 1.67 -6.93
C SER A 126 11.83 0.74 -5.78
N LEU A 127 11.06 -0.31 -6.07
CA LEU A 127 10.71 -1.35 -5.11
C LEU A 127 11.57 -2.59 -5.39
N SER A 128 12.18 -3.16 -4.36
CA SER A 128 12.95 -4.40 -4.49
C SER A 128 12.03 -5.61 -4.69
N GLU A 129 12.62 -6.71 -5.14
CA GLU A 129 12.03 -8.02 -4.91
C GLU A 129 11.88 -8.27 -3.40
N SER A 130 10.97 -9.17 -3.06
CA SER A 130 10.74 -9.53 -1.68
C SER A 130 11.77 -10.51 -1.16
N ILE A 131 12.24 -10.25 0.05
CA ILE A 131 13.01 -11.22 0.80
C ILE A 131 12.01 -12.03 1.63
N ASP A 132 11.96 -13.34 1.35
CA ASP A 132 11.16 -14.25 2.15
C ASP A 132 11.71 -14.31 3.57
N PHE A 133 10.87 -13.90 4.52
CA PHE A 133 11.17 -13.89 5.93
C PHE A 133 9.94 -14.38 6.67
N CYS A 134 10.05 -15.58 7.25
CA CYS A 134 9.00 -16.18 8.05
C CYS A 134 9.64 -16.74 9.34
N GLY A 135 9.61 -15.94 10.40
CA GLY A 135 9.91 -16.39 11.77
C GLY A 135 11.24 -15.97 12.39
N GLY A 136 11.29 -16.07 13.73
CA GLY A 136 12.48 -15.78 14.53
C GLY A 136 12.46 -14.40 15.18
N ALA A 137 13.67 -13.92 15.53
CA ALA A 137 13.87 -12.56 16.03
C ALA A 137 13.75 -11.55 14.87
N SER A 138 13.49 -10.29 15.21
CA SER A 138 13.47 -9.21 14.22
C SER A 138 14.79 -9.18 13.42
N PRO A 139 14.72 -8.90 12.11
CA PRO A 139 15.92 -8.80 11.29
C PRO A 139 16.82 -7.67 11.82
N VAL A 140 18.13 -7.89 11.80
CA VAL A 140 19.10 -6.85 12.10
C VAL A 140 19.50 -6.18 10.80
N VAL A 141 19.21 -4.89 10.70
CA VAL A 141 19.45 -4.12 9.48
C VAL A 141 20.56 -3.11 9.73
N THR A 142 21.61 -3.20 8.93
CA THR A 142 22.72 -2.24 8.95
C THR A 142 22.80 -1.52 7.61
N TRP A 143 22.99 -0.20 7.69
CA TRP A 143 22.98 0.72 6.56
C TRP A 143 24.38 1.27 6.30
N SER A 144 24.67 1.50 5.03
CA SER A 144 25.85 2.25 4.59
C SER A 144 25.52 2.95 3.28
N ASP A 145 26.35 3.91 2.88
CA ASP A 145 26.11 4.73 1.70
C ASP A 145 26.04 3.94 0.37
N SER A 146 26.54 2.70 0.38
CA SER A 146 26.67 1.86 -0.82
C SER A 146 26.01 0.48 -0.71
N LYS A 147 25.36 0.15 0.42
CA LYS A 147 24.65 -1.12 0.59
C LYS A 147 23.77 -1.14 1.83
N VAL A 148 22.75 -1.98 1.77
CA VAL A 148 22.01 -2.48 2.94
C VAL A 148 22.43 -3.91 3.24
N THR A 149 22.69 -4.21 4.50
CA THR A 149 22.87 -5.59 4.95
C THR A 149 21.74 -5.96 5.90
N VAL A 150 21.03 -7.03 5.55
CA VAL A 150 19.96 -7.62 6.37
C VAL A 150 20.46 -8.96 6.89
N LEU A 151 20.61 -9.04 8.20
CA LEU A 151 20.84 -10.30 8.89
C LEU A 151 19.51 -10.82 9.41
N ILE A 152 19.07 -11.94 8.85
CA ILE A 152 17.90 -12.66 9.32
C ILE A 152 18.37 -13.68 10.37
N PRO A 153 18.09 -13.47 11.67
CA PRO A 153 18.50 -14.41 12.70
C PRO A 153 17.69 -15.71 12.58
N GLY A 154 18.37 -16.82 12.29
CA GLY A 154 17.75 -18.14 12.33
C GLY A 154 17.63 -18.65 13.75
N GLY A 155 16.48 -19.22 14.10
CA GLY A 155 16.36 -20.10 15.27
C GLY A 155 16.92 -21.49 14.95
N PRO A 156 17.51 -22.24 15.91
CA PRO A 156 17.96 -23.60 15.69
C PRO A 156 16.85 -24.48 15.06
N PRO A 157 17.17 -25.31 14.04
CA PRO A 157 18.50 -25.61 13.50
C PRO A 157 19.01 -24.64 12.40
N ASN A 158 18.22 -23.65 12.00
CA ASN A 158 18.56 -22.71 10.94
C ASN A 158 19.59 -21.68 11.43
N ARG A 159 20.68 -21.47 10.67
CA ARG A 159 21.77 -20.54 11.04
C ARG A 159 21.68 -19.19 10.33
N GLY A 160 20.47 -18.65 10.21
CA GLY A 160 20.22 -17.34 9.62
C GLY A 160 20.61 -17.21 8.15
N THR A 161 20.21 -16.10 7.54
CA THR A 161 20.54 -15.76 6.15
C THR A 161 20.97 -14.30 6.10
N VAL A 162 21.97 -13.99 5.29
CA VAL A 162 22.44 -12.61 5.07
C VAL A 162 22.08 -12.19 3.66
N TYR A 163 21.39 -11.06 3.54
CA TYR A 163 21.12 -10.40 2.26
C TYR A 163 21.95 -9.12 2.18
N ILE A 164 22.64 -8.94 1.06
CA ILE A 164 23.38 -7.72 0.75
C ILE A 164 22.75 -7.12 -0.50
N LEU A 165 22.14 -5.95 -0.33
CA LEU A 165 21.55 -5.20 -1.43
C LEU A 165 22.48 -4.04 -1.78
N PRO A 166 22.84 -3.88 -3.07
CA PRO A 166 23.65 -2.74 -3.53
C PRO A 166 22.92 -1.40 -3.35
#